data_AF-A0A1Z2XM69-F1
#
_entry.id   AF-A0A1Z2XM69-F1
#
_cell.length_a   1.000
_cell.length_b   1.000
_cell.length_c   1.000
_cell.angle_alpha   90.00
_cell.angle_beta   90.00
_cell.angle_gamma   90.00
#
_symmetry.space_group_name_H-M   'P 1'
#
loop_
_entity.id
_entity.type
_entity.pdbx_description
1 polymer ?
#
loop_
_entity_poly.entity_id
_entity_poly.type
_entity_poly.pdbx_seq_one_letter_code
_entity_poly.pdbx_strand_id
1 'polypeptide(L)'
;MARQKRQLRKRAALTLSLLLLLGSLAGCGGKPQEDASGADGPTNTYTPPVNEDGQIVITMPKTLLGGKTAEELEAEDKKQRPTVANQAVYNALLANGDGTFSYYLTTEQYPKLKAAYYWLGCLRDPVTAEISQEFVTAADYTDLDENGVPWGLTVSVDAETYHSVEIWYSAVVTVAPAVMLGRYQVLCGISGDEWAVHVTVKDADSGEVISEHDFPTRGE
;
A
#
# COMPACT_ATOMS: atom_id res chain seq x y z
N MET A 1 -31.14 23.43 11.62
CA MET A 1 -30.54 22.67 10.49
C MET A 1 -29.08 23.01 10.15
N ALA A 2 -28.41 23.97 10.82
CA ALA A 2 -26.99 24.27 10.56
C ALA A 2 -25.98 23.47 11.41
N ARG A 3 -26.39 22.92 12.57
CA ARG A 3 -25.50 22.19 13.49
C ARG A 3 -25.15 20.77 13.02
N GLN A 4 -26.05 20.11 12.28
CA GLN A 4 -25.90 18.74 11.80
C GLN A 4 -24.94 18.66 10.59
N LYS A 5 -24.98 19.65 9.69
CA LYS A 5 -24.03 19.76 8.56
C LYS A 5 -22.59 20.03 9.02
N ARG A 6 -22.41 20.73 10.16
CA ARG A 6 -21.08 20.98 10.73
C ARG A 6 -20.50 19.77 11.48
N GLN A 7 -21.35 18.84 11.95
CA GLN A 7 -20.88 17.57 12.51
C GLN A 7 -20.53 16.54 11.44
N LEU A 8 -21.22 16.51 10.29
CA LEU A 8 -20.83 15.65 9.15
C LEU A 8 -19.45 16.05 8.59
N ARG A 9 -19.19 17.36 8.43
CA ARG A 9 -17.87 17.86 7.98
C ARG A 9 -16.73 17.59 8.97
N LYS A 10 -17.03 17.37 10.26
CA LYS A 10 -16.03 16.98 11.27
C LYS A 10 -15.80 15.47 11.38
N ARG A 11 -16.56 14.66 10.63
CA ARG A 11 -16.39 13.20 10.57
C ARG A 11 -15.78 12.69 9.27
N ALA A 12 -15.58 13.56 8.27
CA ALA A 12 -14.94 13.21 7.00
C ALA A 12 -13.39 13.29 7.02
N ALA A 13 -12.78 13.62 8.16
CA ALA A 13 -11.33 13.76 8.30
C ALA A 13 -10.68 12.59 9.07
N LEU A 14 -11.35 11.44 9.19
CA LEU A 14 -10.89 10.37 10.09
C LEU A 14 -11.22 8.97 9.57
N THR A 15 -10.69 8.60 8.40
CA THR A 15 -10.62 7.19 7.94
C THR A 15 -9.46 7.03 6.97
N LEU A 16 -8.23 7.20 7.48
CA LEU A 16 -7.02 6.61 6.89
C LEU A 16 -6.40 5.58 7.86
N SER A 17 -7.25 4.93 8.66
CA SER A 17 -6.82 4.03 9.74
C SER A 17 -7.72 2.80 9.88
N LEU A 18 -8.27 2.27 8.78
CA LEU A 18 -9.13 1.08 8.85
C LEU A 18 -9.03 0.21 7.58
N LEU A 19 -7.90 -0.47 7.42
CA LEU A 19 -7.78 -1.65 6.53
C LEU A 19 -7.24 -2.88 7.28
N LEU A 20 -7.37 -2.90 8.61
CA LEU A 20 -7.00 -4.05 9.45
C LEU A 20 -8.08 -4.37 10.49
N LEU A 21 -9.34 -4.46 10.05
CA LEU A 21 -10.40 -5.05 10.85
C LEU A 21 -11.09 -6.17 10.09
N LEU A 22 -10.43 -7.32 10.17
CA LEU A 22 -11.00 -8.66 10.36
C LEU A 22 -12.47 -8.82 9.98
N GLY A 23 -12.67 -9.50 8.85
CA GLY A 23 -13.84 -10.30 8.60
C GLY A 23 -14.06 -11.29 9.74
N SER A 24 -15.31 -11.38 10.17
CA SER A 24 -15.80 -12.52 10.94
C SER A 24 -17.24 -12.79 10.52
N LEU A 25 -17.37 -13.92 9.81
CA LEU A 25 -18.36 -15.00 10.00
C LEU A 25 -19.25 -15.37 8.79
N ALA A 26 -19.16 -16.67 8.50
CA ALA A 26 -20.01 -17.55 7.69
C ALA A 26 -19.93 -17.32 6.17
N GLY A 27 -19.44 -18.23 5.33
CA GLY A 27 -19.47 -19.69 5.40
C GLY A 27 -20.75 -20.22 4.76
N CYS A 28 -20.76 -20.41 3.43
CA CYS A 28 -21.67 -21.31 2.72
C CYS A 28 -21.19 -21.57 1.28
N GLY A 29 -20.68 -22.79 1.07
CA GLY A 29 -20.71 -23.61 -0.15
C GLY A 29 -20.62 -22.97 -1.54
N GLY A 30 -19.50 -23.21 -2.22
CA GLY A 30 -19.35 -23.16 -3.67
C GLY A 30 -18.12 -23.97 -4.10
N LYS A 31 -18.24 -24.78 -5.16
CA LYS A 31 -17.25 -25.74 -5.67
C LYS A 31 -15.90 -25.10 -6.02
N PRO A 32 -14.79 -25.88 -6.07
CA PRO A 32 -13.49 -25.35 -6.50
C PRO A 32 -13.61 -24.95 -7.97
N GLN A 33 -13.61 -23.65 -8.21
CA GLN A 33 -13.43 -23.05 -9.51
C GLN A 33 -11.93 -23.10 -9.80
N GLU A 34 -11.56 -23.53 -11.01
CA GLU A 34 -10.18 -23.49 -11.49
C GLU A 34 -9.66 -22.06 -11.38
N ASP A 35 -8.76 -21.83 -10.43
CA ASP A 35 -8.11 -20.54 -10.23
C ASP A 35 -7.21 -20.26 -11.43
N ALA A 36 -7.61 -19.23 -12.19
CA ALA A 36 -6.72 -18.55 -13.11
C ALA A 36 -5.49 -18.08 -12.32
N SER A 37 -4.30 -18.53 -12.76
CA SER A 37 -2.99 -18.04 -12.34
C SER A 37 -2.96 -16.51 -12.23
N GLY A 38 -2.40 -15.96 -11.14
CA GLY A 38 -2.19 -14.52 -11.08
C GLY A 38 -1.79 -13.92 -9.73
N ALA A 39 -0.78 -14.49 -9.06
CA ALA A 39 0.25 -13.77 -8.32
C ALA A 39 1.02 -14.77 -7.45
N ASP A 40 2.07 -15.37 -8.02
CA ASP A 40 3.17 -15.80 -7.17
C ASP A 40 3.64 -14.53 -6.43
N GLY A 41 3.78 -14.61 -5.11
CA GLY A 41 4.09 -13.46 -4.25
C GLY A 41 5.41 -12.76 -4.62
N PRO A 42 5.96 -11.88 -3.77
CA PRO A 42 7.19 -11.17 -4.10
C PRO A 42 8.34 -12.15 -4.44
N THR A 43 8.93 -12.01 -5.63
CA THR A 43 10.01 -12.89 -6.12
C THR A 43 11.40 -12.34 -5.81
N ASN A 44 11.50 -11.04 -5.53
CA ASN A 44 12.77 -10.37 -5.23
C ASN A 44 13.43 -10.91 -3.95
N THR A 45 14.70 -11.29 -4.04
CA THR A 45 15.46 -11.94 -2.96
C THR A 45 16.36 -11.00 -2.15
N TYR A 46 16.36 -9.69 -2.44
CA TYR A 46 17.19 -8.71 -1.74
C TYR A 46 16.93 -8.74 -0.24
N THR A 47 18.02 -8.81 0.54
CA THR A 47 18.03 -8.70 1.99
C THR A 47 19.08 -7.66 2.40
N PRO A 48 18.71 -6.63 3.19
CA PRO A 48 19.62 -5.59 3.63
C PRO A 48 20.60 -6.09 4.69
N PRO A 49 21.73 -5.38 4.91
CA PRO A 49 22.65 -5.69 5.98
C PRO A 49 22.00 -5.51 7.36
N VAL A 50 22.50 -6.26 8.34
CA VAL A 50 22.11 -6.19 9.75
C VAL A 50 23.14 -5.33 10.50
N ASN A 51 22.67 -4.44 11.37
CA ASN A 51 23.53 -3.59 12.21
C ASN A 51 24.12 -4.33 13.42
N GLU A 52 24.93 -3.63 14.22
CA GLU A 52 25.59 -4.18 15.42
C GLU A 52 24.60 -4.69 16.48
N ASP A 53 23.39 -4.15 16.51
CA ASP A 53 22.30 -4.54 17.42
C ASP A 53 21.48 -5.73 16.91
N GLY A 54 21.87 -6.34 15.78
CA GLY A 54 21.13 -7.44 15.17
C GLY A 54 19.85 -7.01 14.46
N GLN A 55 19.71 -5.73 14.10
CA GLN A 55 18.54 -5.15 13.45
C GLN A 55 18.80 -4.76 12.00
N ILE A 56 17.78 -4.94 11.18
CA ILE A 56 17.67 -4.31 9.87
C ILE A 56 17.02 -2.94 10.09
N VAL A 57 17.60 -1.90 9.50
CA VAL A 57 17.08 -0.54 9.51
C VAL A 57 16.81 -0.10 8.08
N ILE A 58 15.56 0.22 7.76
CA ILE A 58 15.15 0.68 6.43
C ILE A 58 14.60 2.10 6.54
N THR A 59 15.30 3.06 5.93
CA THR A 59 14.88 4.46 5.89
C THR A 59 14.06 4.72 4.64
N MET A 60 12.87 5.27 4.83
CA MET A 60 11.94 5.63 3.77
C MET A 60 12.03 7.12 3.46
N PRO A 61 12.11 7.52 2.18
CA PRO A 61 12.14 8.92 1.78
C PRO A 61 10.84 9.65 2.12
N LYS A 62 10.91 10.98 2.22
CA LYS A 62 9.76 11.86 2.50
C LYS A 62 8.62 11.69 1.50
N THR A 63 8.95 11.34 0.27
CA THR A 63 7.99 11.16 -0.81
C THR A 63 7.11 9.92 -0.61
N LEU A 64 7.47 9.01 0.31
CA LEU A 64 6.71 7.81 0.65
C LEU A 64 5.94 7.93 1.98
N LEU A 65 5.73 9.15 2.48
CA LEU A 65 4.95 9.40 3.69
C LEU A 65 3.43 9.27 3.51
N GLY A 66 2.92 9.30 2.27
CA GLY A 66 1.47 9.17 2.00
C GLY A 66 0.64 10.35 2.53
N GLY A 67 1.17 11.58 2.43
CA GLY A 67 0.48 12.80 2.86
C GLY A 67 0.54 13.10 4.35
N LYS A 68 1.38 12.38 5.11
CA LYS A 68 1.65 12.61 6.54
C LYS A 68 3.04 13.17 6.77
N THR A 69 3.33 13.66 7.98
CA THR A 69 4.71 13.82 8.45
C THR A 69 5.26 12.50 9.01
N ALA A 70 6.58 12.41 9.16
CA ALA A 70 7.22 11.26 9.79
C ALA A 70 6.75 11.09 11.26
N GLU A 71 6.60 12.20 11.98
CA GLU A 71 6.15 12.21 13.37
C GLU A 71 4.68 11.78 13.51
N GLU A 72 3.82 12.16 12.55
CA GLU A 72 2.44 11.68 12.50
C GLU A 72 2.39 10.17 12.31
N LEU A 73 3.20 9.62 11.40
CA LEU A 73 3.30 8.17 11.19
C LEU A 73 3.80 7.44 12.45
N GLU A 74 4.84 7.94 13.10
CA GLU A 74 5.36 7.36 14.34
C GLU A 74 4.31 7.41 15.47
N ALA A 75 3.59 8.52 15.60
CA ALA A 75 2.54 8.65 16.63
C ALA A 75 1.35 7.71 16.39
N GLU A 76 0.91 7.57 15.14
CA GLU A 76 -0.16 6.65 14.76
C GLU A 76 0.25 5.19 14.99
N ASP A 77 1.44 4.82 14.57
CA ASP A 77 2.00 3.49 14.77
C ASP A 77 2.10 3.14 16.27
N LYS A 78 2.63 4.03 17.12
CA LYS A 78 2.69 3.83 18.58
C LYS A 78 1.30 3.66 19.20
N LYS A 79 0.28 4.33 18.66
CA LYS A 79 -1.10 4.22 19.12
C LYS A 79 -1.75 2.89 18.70
N GLN A 80 -1.44 2.41 17.50
CA GLN A 80 -2.07 1.22 16.93
C GLN A 80 -1.39 -0.07 17.38
N ARG A 81 -0.06 -0.11 17.47
CA ARG A 81 0.72 -1.32 17.74
C ARG A 81 0.27 -2.11 18.99
N PRO A 82 -0.08 -1.50 20.14
CA PRO A 82 -0.54 -2.24 21.31
C PRO A 82 -1.86 -2.99 21.11
N THR A 83 -2.66 -2.61 20.11
CA THR A 83 -3.98 -3.20 19.84
C THR A 83 -3.94 -4.39 18.89
N VAL A 84 -2.79 -4.60 18.21
CA VAL A 84 -2.61 -5.68 17.23
C VAL A 84 -1.79 -6.79 17.88
N ALA A 85 -2.46 -7.66 18.63
CA ALA A 85 -1.80 -8.78 19.29
C ALA A 85 -1.19 -9.75 18.25
N ASN A 86 0.12 -10.04 18.38
CA ASN A 86 0.84 -11.16 17.73
C ASN A 86 1.16 -11.12 16.23
N GLN A 87 1.18 -9.97 15.56
CA GLN A 87 1.68 -9.88 14.16
C GLN A 87 2.58 -8.66 13.91
N ALA A 88 3.50 -8.35 14.84
CA ALA A 88 4.43 -7.24 14.65
C ALA A 88 5.34 -7.51 13.43
N VAL A 89 5.01 -6.87 12.29
CA VAL A 89 5.78 -6.91 11.04
C VAL A 89 7.07 -6.10 11.11
N TYR A 90 7.27 -5.33 12.17
CA TYR A 90 8.50 -4.62 12.53
C TYR A 90 8.48 -4.27 14.04
N ASN A 91 9.64 -3.96 14.62
CA ASN A 91 9.79 -3.58 16.04
C ASN A 91 9.43 -2.11 16.29
N ALA A 92 9.88 -1.22 15.41
CA ALA A 92 9.60 0.21 15.52
C ALA A 92 9.47 0.89 14.14
N LEU A 93 8.65 1.94 14.09
CA LEU A 93 8.65 2.97 13.07
C LEU A 93 8.98 4.27 13.79
N LEU A 94 10.11 4.89 13.45
CA LEU A 94 10.58 6.11 14.11
C LEU A 94 10.75 7.25 13.09
N ALA A 95 10.34 8.46 13.47
CA ALA A 95 10.63 9.65 12.69
C ALA A 95 12.09 10.05 12.84
N ASN A 96 12.71 10.45 11.74
CA ASN A 96 14.08 10.96 11.71
C ASN A 96 14.07 12.49 11.72
N GLY A 97 15.13 13.10 12.26
CA GLY A 97 15.23 14.57 12.38
C GLY A 97 15.29 15.32 11.05
N ASP A 98 15.54 14.61 9.94
CA ASP A 98 15.51 15.18 8.60
C ASP A 98 14.13 15.13 7.94
N GLY A 99 13.11 14.53 8.58
CA GLY A 99 11.75 14.37 8.09
C GLY A 99 11.50 13.06 7.32
N THR A 100 12.50 12.19 7.19
CA THR A 100 12.30 10.78 6.78
C THR A 100 11.81 9.95 7.97
N PHE A 101 11.53 8.66 7.75
CA PHE A 101 11.24 7.73 8.83
C PHE A 101 11.92 6.39 8.59
N SER A 102 12.17 5.63 9.65
CA SER A 102 12.84 4.33 9.56
C SER A 102 12.04 3.22 10.22
N TYR A 103 11.99 2.08 9.54
CA TYR A 103 11.60 0.82 10.16
C TYR A 103 12.81 0.18 10.84
N TYR A 104 12.59 -0.35 12.04
CA TYR A 104 13.53 -1.21 12.76
C TYR A 104 12.91 -2.59 12.89
N LEU A 105 13.62 -3.60 12.43
CA LEU A 105 13.04 -4.94 12.29
C LEU A 105 14.11 -6.02 12.38
N THR A 106 13.69 -7.25 12.68
CA THR A 106 14.55 -8.43 12.64
C THR A 106 14.61 -9.02 11.22
N THR A 107 15.59 -9.89 10.96
CA THR A 107 15.68 -10.67 9.71
C THR A 107 14.41 -11.51 9.45
N GLU A 108 13.71 -11.94 10.50
CA GLU A 108 12.49 -12.73 10.38
C GLU A 108 11.24 -11.88 10.10
N GLN A 109 11.26 -10.61 10.49
CA GLN A 109 10.21 -9.63 10.23
C GLN A 109 10.31 -9.04 8.82
N TYR A 110 11.54 -8.87 8.30
CA TYR A 110 11.77 -8.22 7.02
C TYR A 110 10.97 -8.82 5.84
N PRO A 111 10.97 -10.15 5.60
CA PRO A 111 10.20 -10.73 4.51
C PRO A 111 8.69 -10.51 4.66
N LYS A 112 8.19 -10.45 5.91
CA LYS A 112 6.76 -10.24 6.21
C LYS A 112 6.35 -8.81 5.86
N LEU A 113 7.15 -7.82 6.26
CA LEU A 113 6.91 -6.42 5.92
C LEU A 113 6.98 -6.20 4.39
N LYS A 114 8.00 -6.79 3.75
CA LYS A 114 8.19 -6.73 2.30
C LYS A 114 6.99 -7.34 1.56
N ALA A 115 6.54 -8.52 1.95
CA ALA A 115 5.36 -9.15 1.36
C ALA A 115 4.08 -8.34 1.61
N ALA A 116 3.92 -7.73 2.79
CA ALA A 116 2.76 -6.89 3.07
C ALA A 116 2.69 -5.68 2.11
N TYR A 117 3.82 -4.99 1.87
CA TYR A 117 3.85 -3.89 0.91
C TYR A 117 3.67 -4.34 -0.54
N TYR A 118 4.14 -5.54 -0.90
CA TYR A 118 3.83 -6.13 -2.20
C TYR A 118 2.33 -6.34 -2.41
N TRP A 119 1.58 -6.82 -1.43
CA TRP A 119 0.13 -6.99 -1.61
C TRP A 119 -0.62 -5.65 -1.56
N LEU A 120 -0.25 -4.76 -0.64
CA LEU A 120 -0.88 -3.44 -0.54
C LEU A 120 -0.66 -2.58 -1.78
N GLY A 121 0.49 -2.71 -2.45
CA GLY A 121 0.78 -1.98 -3.69
C GLY A 121 -0.10 -2.39 -4.86
N CYS A 122 -0.68 -3.59 -4.86
CA CYS A 122 -1.69 -4.02 -5.82
C CYS A 122 -3.10 -4.07 -5.20
N LEU A 123 -3.35 -3.23 -4.19
CA LEU A 123 -4.66 -3.06 -3.52
C LEU A 123 -5.22 -4.33 -2.87
N ARG A 124 -4.37 -5.33 -2.63
CA ARG A 124 -4.75 -6.61 -2.02
C ARG A 124 -4.48 -6.63 -0.52
N ASP A 125 -5.34 -7.30 0.22
CA ASP A 125 -5.13 -7.56 1.64
C ASP A 125 -3.90 -8.47 1.84
N PRO A 126 -2.95 -8.12 2.71
CA PRO A 126 -1.74 -8.93 2.93
C PRO A 126 -1.95 -10.35 3.45
N VAL A 127 -3.13 -10.64 3.99
CA VAL A 127 -3.48 -11.94 4.58
C VAL A 127 -4.31 -12.78 3.62
N THR A 128 -5.30 -12.19 2.95
CA THR A 128 -6.19 -12.93 2.04
C THR A 128 -5.77 -12.86 0.57
N ALA A 129 -4.90 -11.91 0.20
CA ALA A 129 -4.54 -11.57 -1.18
C ALA A 129 -5.74 -11.16 -2.07
N GLU A 130 -6.88 -10.85 -1.46
CA GLU A 130 -8.08 -10.37 -2.16
C GLU A 130 -8.03 -8.85 -2.32
N ILE A 131 -8.62 -8.34 -3.40
CA ILE A 131 -8.73 -6.90 -3.64
C ILE A 131 -9.60 -6.26 -2.55
N SER A 132 -9.09 -5.19 -1.94
CA SER A 132 -9.70 -4.54 -0.78
C SER A 132 -10.81 -3.53 -1.12
N GLN A 133 -10.93 -3.12 -2.38
CA GLN A 133 -11.85 -2.07 -2.82
C GLN A 133 -12.93 -2.66 -3.74
N GLU A 134 -14.20 -2.51 -3.37
CA GLU A 134 -15.34 -3.12 -4.09
C GLU A 134 -15.48 -2.67 -5.55
N PHE A 135 -15.04 -1.45 -5.87
CA PHE A 135 -15.10 -0.88 -7.23
C PHE A 135 -13.87 -1.22 -8.09
N VAL A 136 -12.89 -1.95 -7.54
CA VAL A 136 -11.69 -2.39 -8.25
C VAL A 136 -11.90 -3.85 -8.64
N THR A 137 -11.87 -4.14 -9.93
CA THR A 137 -12.09 -5.49 -10.48
C THR A 137 -10.78 -6.25 -10.67
N ALA A 138 -9.69 -5.53 -10.96
CA ALA A 138 -8.35 -6.08 -11.08
C ALA A 138 -7.30 -5.03 -10.70
N ALA A 139 -6.16 -5.49 -10.18
CA ALA A 139 -5.01 -4.65 -9.87
C ALA A 139 -3.76 -5.50 -10.05
N ASP A 140 -3.05 -5.27 -11.15
CA ASP A 140 -1.98 -6.13 -11.62
C ASP A 140 -0.70 -5.33 -11.83
N TYR A 141 0.40 -5.88 -11.34
CA TYR A 141 1.71 -5.30 -11.53
C TYR A 141 2.18 -5.43 -12.99
N THR A 142 2.80 -4.36 -13.48
CA THR A 142 3.40 -4.27 -14.81
C THR A 142 4.86 -3.85 -14.69
N ASP A 143 5.59 -3.94 -15.81
CA ASP A 143 6.95 -3.41 -15.93
C ASP A 143 7.91 -3.96 -14.85
N LEU A 144 7.93 -5.29 -14.71
CA LEU A 144 8.84 -5.96 -13.79
C LEU A 144 10.27 -5.89 -14.32
N ASP A 145 11.20 -5.49 -13.46
CA ASP A 145 12.63 -5.53 -13.78
C ASP A 145 13.20 -6.96 -13.70
N GLU A 146 14.51 -7.07 -13.98
CA GLU A 146 15.23 -8.35 -13.95
C GLU A 146 15.22 -9.05 -12.58
N ASN A 147 14.94 -8.30 -11.50
CA ASN A 147 14.86 -8.81 -10.13
C ASN A 147 13.41 -9.04 -9.68
N GLY A 148 12.44 -8.94 -10.60
CA GLY A 148 11.02 -9.11 -10.32
C GLY A 148 10.40 -7.98 -9.50
N VAL A 149 11.02 -6.79 -9.48
CA VAL A 149 10.46 -5.61 -8.83
C VAL A 149 9.54 -4.89 -9.84
N PRO A 150 8.26 -4.65 -9.51
CA PRO A 150 7.38 -3.92 -10.42
C PRO A 150 7.64 -2.41 -10.40
N TRP A 151 7.60 -1.82 -11.58
CA TRP A 151 7.69 -0.37 -11.79
C TRP A 151 6.36 0.22 -12.28
N GLY A 152 5.39 -0.62 -12.61
CA GLY A 152 4.05 -0.21 -13.01
C GLY A 152 2.93 -0.97 -12.31
N LEU A 153 1.75 -0.36 -12.32
CA LEU A 153 0.50 -0.94 -11.83
C LEU A 153 -0.63 -0.57 -12.78
N THR A 154 -1.37 -1.58 -13.28
CA THR A 154 -2.66 -1.35 -13.93
C THR A 154 -3.79 -1.67 -12.95
N VAL A 155 -4.71 -0.72 -12.78
CA VAL A 155 -5.92 -0.89 -11.97
C VAL A 155 -7.15 -0.80 -12.87
N SER A 156 -7.95 -1.88 -12.91
CA SER A 156 -9.24 -1.90 -13.60
C SER A 156 -10.35 -1.61 -12.60
N VAL A 157 -11.21 -0.65 -12.94
CA VAL A 157 -12.29 -0.16 -12.05
C VAL A 157 -13.65 -0.21 -12.73
N ASP A 158 -14.70 -0.35 -11.93
CA ASP A 158 -16.06 0.00 -12.35
C ASP A 158 -16.13 1.53 -12.55
N ALA A 159 -16.21 1.98 -13.81
CA ALA A 159 -16.10 3.39 -14.16
C ALA A 159 -17.23 4.24 -13.56
N GLU A 160 -18.45 3.71 -13.48
CA GLU A 160 -19.60 4.42 -12.89
C GLU A 160 -19.34 4.75 -11.41
N THR A 161 -18.94 3.75 -10.62
CA THR A 161 -18.62 3.93 -9.20
C THR A 161 -17.38 4.80 -9.03
N TYR A 162 -16.34 4.61 -9.84
CA TYR A 162 -15.13 5.42 -9.82
C TYR A 162 -15.42 6.92 -9.96
N HIS A 163 -16.27 7.30 -10.92
CA HIS A 163 -16.62 8.71 -11.14
C HIS A 163 -17.59 9.29 -10.10
N SER A 164 -18.27 8.46 -9.31
CA SER A 164 -19.23 8.95 -8.29
C SER A 164 -18.58 9.76 -7.16
N VAL A 165 -17.32 9.47 -6.83
CA VAL A 165 -16.50 10.19 -5.84
C VAL A 165 -15.08 10.34 -6.36
N GLU A 166 -14.95 10.83 -7.60
CA GLU A 166 -13.73 10.81 -8.40
C GLU A 166 -12.46 11.23 -7.65
N ILE A 167 -12.48 12.34 -6.91
CA ILE A 167 -11.30 12.82 -6.14
C ILE A 167 -10.82 11.77 -5.13
N TRP A 168 -11.74 11.13 -4.43
CA TRP A 168 -11.39 10.14 -3.40
C TRP A 168 -10.95 8.82 -4.04
N TYR A 169 -11.73 8.31 -5.00
CA TYR A 169 -11.42 7.03 -5.63
C TYR A 169 -10.17 7.09 -6.48
N SER A 170 -9.91 8.23 -7.16
CA SER A 170 -8.64 8.47 -7.83
C SER A 170 -7.47 8.33 -6.87
N ALA A 171 -7.50 8.98 -5.70
CA ALA A 171 -6.42 8.86 -4.71
C ALA A 171 -6.25 7.43 -4.18
N VAL A 172 -7.35 6.69 -4.01
CA VAL A 172 -7.33 5.28 -3.55
C VAL A 172 -6.70 4.35 -4.59
N VAL A 173 -6.92 4.57 -5.89
CA VAL A 173 -6.39 3.67 -6.95
C VAL A 173 -5.09 4.14 -7.58
N THR A 174 -4.62 5.35 -7.28
CA THR A 174 -3.36 5.90 -7.80
C THR A 174 -2.34 6.12 -6.68
N VAL A 175 -2.57 7.12 -5.84
CA VAL A 175 -1.60 7.59 -4.82
C VAL A 175 -1.33 6.52 -3.76
N ALA A 176 -2.38 5.92 -3.20
CA ALA A 176 -2.23 4.92 -2.16
C ALA A 176 -1.39 3.71 -2.61
N PRO A 177 -1.73 3.00 -3.71
CA PRO A 177 -0.94 1.87 -4.16
C PRO A 177 0.46 2.28 -4.64
N ALA A 178 0.62 3.46 -5.27
CA ALA A 178 1.95 3.94 -5.66
C ALA A 178 2.88 4.15 -4.45
N VAL A 179 2.37 4.68 -3.33
CA VAL A 179 3.16 4.81 -2.10
C VAL A 179 3.51 3.44 -1.51
N MET A 180 2.58 2.48 -1.55
CA MET A 180 2.83 1.12 -1.03
C MET A 180 3.85 0.37 -1.91
N LEU A 181 3.71 0.46 -3.22
CA LEU A 181 4.66 -0.12 -4.18
C LEU A 181 6.04 0.58 -4.09
N GLY A 182 6.10 1.90 -3.94
CA GLY A 182 7.36 2.60 -3.73
C GLY A 182 8.07 2.15 -2.44
N ARG A 183 7.32 1.90 -1.35
CA ARG A 183 7.89 1.29 -0.13
C ARG A 183 8.39 -0.13 -0.38
N TYR A 184 7.66 -0.92 -1.16
CA TYR A 184 8.13 -2.25 -1.59
C TYR A 184 9.42 -2.16 -2.40
N GLN A 185 9.55 -1.22 -3.35
CA GLN A 185 10.77 -1.01 -4.13
C GLN A 185 11.98 -0.70 -3.22
N VAL A 186 11.81 0.16 -2.22
CA VAL A 186 12.87 0.42 -1.22
C VAL A 186 13.23 -0.86 -0.45
N LEU A 187 12.24 -1.66 -0.08
CA LEU A 187 12.44 -3.00 0.50
C LEU A 187 12.97 -4.04 -0.51
N CYS A 188 13.14 -3.70 -1.77
CA CYS A 188 13.83 -4.52 -2.77
C CYS A 188 15.26 -4.04 -3.04
N GLY A 189 15.70 -3.00 -2.33
CA GLY A 189 17.05 -2.44 -2.46
C GLY A 189 17.14 -1.25 -3.42
N ILE A 190 16.01 -0.77 -3.95
CA ILE A 190 15.98 0.46 -4.75
C ILE A 190 16.21 1.66 -3.84
N SER A 191 17.04 2.62 -4.28
CA SER A 191 17.29 3.83 -3.50
C SER A 191 16.00 4.64 -3.31
N GLY A 192 15.88 5.29 -2.14
CA GLY A 192 14.77 6.21 -1.86
C GLY A 192 14.70 7.44 -2.78
N ASP A 193 15.76 7.72 -3.54
CA ASP A 193 15.78 8.76 -4.57
C ASP A 193 15.44 8.22 -5.98
N GLU A 194 15.48 6.90 -6.16
CA GLU A 194 15.34 6.24 -7.45
C GLU A 194 13.95 5.62 -7.66
N TRP A 195 13.20 5.35 -6.58
CA TRP A 195 11.87 4.76 -6.69
C TRP A 195 10.99 5.55 -7.67
N ALA A 196 10.24 4.80 -8.46
CA ALA A 196 9.29 5.35 -9.41
C ALA A 196 8.18 4.32 -9.67
N VAL A 197 6.95 4.79 -9.77
CA VAL A 197 5.78 3.96 -10.05
C VAL A 197 4.92 4.66 -11.08
N HIS A 198 4.65 3.97 -12.18
CA HIS A 198 3.62 4.34 -13.14
C HIS A 198 2.30 3.65 -12.77
N VAL A 199 1.20 4.40 -12.72
CA VAL A 199 -0.14 3.84 -12.49
C VAL A 199 -1.06 4.15 -13.66
N THR A 200 -1.60 3.10 -14.27
CA THR A 200 -2.64 3.18 -15.31
C THR A 200 -3.98 2.76 -14.72
N VAL A 201 -5.00 3.62 -14.82
CA VAL A 201 -6.38 3.30 -14.43
C VAL A 201 -7.20 3.03 -15.68
N LYS A 202 -7.91 1.90 -15.71
CA LYS A 202 -8.74 1.47 -16.85
C LYS A 202 -10.18 1.24 -16.42
N ASP A 203 -11.10 1.51 -17.33
CA ASP A 203 -12.46 0.98 -17.22
C ASP A 203 -12.43 -0.53 -17.39
N ALA A 204 -13.00 -1.26 -16.43
CA ALA A 204 -13.03 -2.72 -16.43
C ALA A 204 -13.84 -3.30 -17.60
N ASP A 205 -14.89 -2.61 -18.04
CA ASP A 205 -15.81 -3.12 -19.07
C ASP A 205 -15.25 -2.92 -20.48
N SER A 206 -14.75 -1.72 -20.78
CA SER A 206 -14.24 -1.37 -22.11
C SER A 206 -12.73 -1.60 -22.28
N GLY A 207 -11.98 -1.63 -21.18
CA GLY A 207 -10.51 -1.61 -21.18
C GLY A 207 -9.91 -0.24 -21.54
N GLU A 208 -10.74 0.80 -21.71
CA GLU A 208 -10.27 2.16 -22.01
C GLU A 208 -9.44 2.72 -20.85
N VAL A 209 -8.35 3.41 -21.18
CA VAL A 209 -7.53 4.11 -20.18
C VAL A 209 -8.27 5.37 -19.73
N ILE A 210 -8.60 5.42 -18.44
CA ILE A 210 -9.24 6.56 -17.79
C ILE A 210 -8.18 7.61 -17.44
N SER A 211 -7.05 7.19 -16.86
CA SER A 211 -5.96 8.10 -16.48
C SER A 211 -4.63 7.37 -16.29
N GLU A 212 -3.53 8.12 -16.37
CA GLU A 212 -2.16 7.66 -16.15
C GLU A 212 -1.43 8.63 -15.24
N HIS A 213 -0.60 8.11 -14.32
CA HIS A 213 0.08 8.91 -13.29
C HIS A 213 1.47 8.37 -12.99
N ASP A 214 2.46 9.25 -12.93
CA ASP A 214 3.82 8.93 -12.50
C ASP A 214 4.09 9.43 -11.08
N PHE A 215 4.65 8.55 -10.25
CA PHE A 215 5.02 8.83 -8.86
C PHE A 215 6.51 8.53 -8.62
N PRO A 216 7.21 9.31 -7.78
CA PRO A 216 6.77 10.60 -7.26
C PRO A 216 6.58 11.59 -8.41
N THR A 217 5.69 12.57 -8.25
CA THR A 217 5.58 13.67 -9.23
C THR A 217 6.87 14.49 -9.16
N ARG A 218 7.80 14.19 -10.06
CA ARG A 218 9.02 14.97 -10.24
C ARG A 218 8.58 16.17 -11.07
N GLY A 219 8.57 17.36 -10.46
CA GLY A 219 8.07 18.56 -11.12
C GLY A 219 8.70 18.72 -12.50
N GLU A 220 7.86 18.68 -13.54
CA GLU A 220 8.20 19.17 -14.87
C GLU A 220 8.14 20.71 -14.90
#